data_AF-A0A3A8HEW1-F1
#
_entry.id   AF-A0A3A8HEW1-F1
#
_cell.length_a   1.000
_cell.length_b   1.000
_cell.length_c   1.000
_cell.angle_alpha   90.00
_cell.angle_beta   90.00
_cell.angle_gamma   90.00
#
_symmetry.space_group_name_H-M   'P 1'
#
loop_
_entity.id
_entity.type
_entity.pdbx_description
1 polymer ?
#
loop_
_entity_poly.entity_id
_entity_poly.type
_entity_poly.pdbx_seq_one_letter_code
_entity_poly.pdbx_strand_id
1 'polypeptide(L)'
;MISDDLDLRQLTTQLKARLGPGEPVGYLRGKSLMRDLLLDMRENRFSELEAEELVDTLEARGFVRFLGDPAERSVADAPWDISPHA
;
A
#
# COMPACT_ATOMS: atom_id res chain seq x y z
N MET A 1 2.57 -7.60 -14.34
CA MET A 1 3.01 -6.41 -15.13
C MET A 1 1.95 -5.35 -14.99
N ILE A 2 2.23 -4.37 -14.13
CA ILE A 2 1.35 -3.24 -13.86
C ILE A 2 1.25 -2.38 -15.13
N SER A 3 0.04 -1.93 -15.46
CA SER A 3 -0.20 -1.06 -16.63
C SER A 3 0.57 0.26 -16.49
N ASP A 4 1.26 0.66 -17.56
CA ASP A 4 2.02 1.93 -17.61
C ASP A 4 1.09 3.17 -17.52
N ASP A 5 -0.19 3.03 -17.86
CA ASP A 5 -1.19 4.09 -17.80
C ASP A 5 -1.84 4.24 -16.40
N LEU A 6 -1.44 3.41 -15.43
CA LEU A 6 -2.00 3.46 -14.08
C LEU A 6 -1.55 4.72 -13.33
N ASP A 7 -2.51 5.59 -13.01
CA ASP A 7 -2.25 6.76 -12.17
C ASP A 7 -2.06 6.35 -10.70
N LEU A 8 -0.80 6.28 -10.28
CA LEU A 8 -0.45 5.95 -8.90
C LEU A 8 -0.94 6.99 -7.88
N ARG A 9 -1.01 8.28 -8.24
CA ARG A 9 -1.51 9.32 -7.31
C ARG A 9 -3.00 9.10 -7.02
N GLN A 10 -3.77 8.85 -8.08
CA GLN A 10 -5.19 8.52 -7.95
C GLN A 10 -5.37 7.24 -7.14
N LEU A 11 -4.59 6.21 -7.43
CA LEU A 11 -4.65 4.94 -6.71
C LEU A 11 -4.31 5.07 -5.23
N THR A 12 -3.27 5.84 -4.87
CA THR A 12 -2.91 6.10 -3.48
C THR A 12 -4.02 6.86 -2.75
N THR A 13 -4.67 7.82 -3.43
CA THR A 13 -5.83 8.54 -2.87
C THR A 13 -6.98 7.58 -2.57
N GLN A 14 -7.27 6.69 -3.50
CA GLN A 14 -8.29 5.65 -3.36
C GLN A 14 -7.97 4.66 -2.24
N LEU A 15 -6.71 4.23 -2.14
CA LEU A 15 -6.23 3.34 -1.09
C LEU A 15 -6.38 3.99 0.29
N LYS A 16 -5.95 5.25 0.42
CA LYS A 16 -6.07 6.04 1.65
C LYS A 16 -7.53 6.21 2.10
N ALA A 17 -8.45 6.44 1.16
CA ALA A 17 -9.87 6.58 1.46
C ALA A 17 -10.53 5.27 1.93
N ARG A 18 -9.99 4.11 1.53
CA ARG A 18 -10.50 2.79 1.92
C ARG A 18 -9.92 2.28 3.24
N LEU A 19 -8.84 2.89 3.73
CA LEU A 19 -8.32 2.57 5.06
C LEU A 19 -9.31 3.06 6.13
N GLY A 20 -9.81 2.10 6.92
CA GLY A 20 -10.67 2.38 8.06
C GLY A 20 -9.91 3.03 9.22
N PRO A 21 -10.61 3.35 10.32
CA PRO A 21 -9.96 3.82 11.55
C PRO A 21 -9.03 2.73 12.10
N GLY A 22 -7.78 3.11 12.38
CA GLY A 22 -6.69 2.18 12.71
C GLY A 22 -5.82 1.92 11.49
N GLU A 23 -4.97 2.91 11.18
CA GLU A 23 -3.97 2.87 10.10
C GLU A 23 -3.20 1.53 10.08
N PRO A 24 -2.68 1.10 8.91
CA PRO A 24 -1.90 -0.12 8.85
C PRO A 24 -0.72 0.00 9.83
N VAL A 25 -0.55 -1.01 10.67
CA VAL A 25 0.59 -1.11 11.59
C VAL A 25 1.40 -2.36 11.31
N GLY A 26 2.71 -2.24 11.46
CA GLY A 26 3.67 -3.29 11.16
C GLY A 26 3.90 -3.47 9.66
N TYR A 27 5.11 -3.89 9.31
CA TYR A 27 5.53 -3.93 7.91
C TYR A 27 4.72 -4.94 7.08
N LEU A 28 4.80 -6.23 7.42
CA LEU A 28 4.12 -7.28 6.65
C LEU A 28 2.60 -7.17 6.71
N ARG A 29 2.05 -6.83 7.89
CA ARG A 29 0.60 -6.65 8.06
C ARG A 29 0.09 -5.46 7.24
N GLY A 30 0.81 -4.35 7.23
CA GLY A 30 0.47 -3.20 6.39
C GLY A 30 0.50 -3.53 4.91
N LYS A 31 1.53 -4.25 4.44
CA LYS A 31 1.58 -4.74 3.05
C LYS A 31 0.40 -5.64 2.69
N SER A 32 0.10 -6.63 3.52
CA SER A 32 -1.04 -7.53 3.29
C SER A 32 -2.36 -6.76 3.25
N LEU A 33 -2.59 -5.84 4.19
CA LEU A 33 -3.81 -5.03 4.19
C LEU A 33 -3.94 -4.20 2.91
N MET A 34 -2.87 -3.50 2.50
CA MET A 34 -2.90 -2.69 1.29
C MET A 34 -3.14 -3.54 0.03
N ARG A 35 -2.51 -4.72 -0.06
CA ARG A 35 -2.76 -5.69 -1.14
C ARG A 35 -4.21 -6.13 -1.16
N ASP A 36 -4.78 -6.50 -0.01
CA ASP A 36 -6.16 -6.97 0.08
C ASP A 36 -7.14 -5.84 -0.32
N LEU A 37 -6.86 -4.59 0.07
CA LEU A 37 -7.63 -3.43 -0.37
C LEU A 37 -7.56 -3.20 -1.88
N LEU A 38 -6.41 -3.42 -2.51
CA LEU A 38 -6.25 -3.32 -3.96
C LEU A 38 -7.06 -4.41 -4.68
N LEU A 39 -7.07 -5.64 -4.15
CA LEU A 39 -7.86 -6.74 -4.71
C LEU A 39 -9.36 -6.46 -4.66
N ASP A 40 -9.82 -5.73 -3.65
CA ASP A 40 -11.22 -5.33 -3.51
C ASP A 40 -11.63 -4.13 -4.39
N MET A 41 -10.68 -3.47 -5.08
CA MET A 41 -10.98 -2.34 -5.96
C MET A 41 -11.64 -2.79 -7.26
N ARG A 42 -12.98 -2.75 -7.31
CA ARG A 42 -13.75 -3.14 -8.51
C ARG A 42 -13.42 -2.38 -9.80
N GLU A 43 -12.86 -1.18 -9.66
CA GLU A 43 -12.44 -0.33 -10.79
C GLU A 43 -11.25 -0.93 -11.55
N ASN A 44 -10.37 -1.64 -10.86
CA ASN A 44 -9.19 -2.30 -11.42
C ASN A 44 -9.13 -3.75 -10.91
N ARG A 45 -9.45 -4.71 -11.77
CA ARG A 45 -9.36 -6.14 -11.41
C ARG A 45 -7.91 -6.61 -11.40
N PHE A 46 -7.19 -6.27 -10.34
CA PHE A 46 -5.85 -6.77 -10.08
C PHE A 46 -5.89 -8.24 -9.70
N SER A 47 -4.93 -9.02 -10.19
CA SER A 47 -4.57 -10.31 -9.61
C SER A 47 -3.80 -10.12 -8.28
N GLU A 48 -3.69 -11.18 -7.49
CA GLU A 48 -2.89 -11.17 -6.24
C GLU A 48 -1.44 -10.72 -6.48
N LEU A 49 -0.81 -11.23 -7.54
CA LEU A 49 0.55 -10.87 -7.91
C LEU A 49 0.66 -9.39 -8.28
N GLU A 50 -0.27 -8.88 -9.09
CA GLU A 50 -0.26 -7.46 -9.48
C GLU A 50 -0.49 -6.54 -8.29
N ALA A 51 -1.39 -6.91 -7.37
CA ALA A 51 -1.62 -6.16 -6.15
C ALA A 51 -0.37 -6.13 -5.25
N GLU A 52 0.34 -7.25 -5.15
CA GLU A 52 1.60 -7.34 -4.38
C GLU A 52 2.71 -6.50 -5.03
N GLU A 53 2.95 -6.68 -6.33
CA GLU A 53 3.91 -5.87 -7.11
C GLU A 53 3.60 -4.35 -7.00
N LEU A 54 2.31 -4.01 -6.92
CA LEU A 54 1.87 -2.62 -6.87
C LEU A 54 2.08 -2.00 -5.49
N VAL A 55 1.87 -2.74 -4.40
CA VAL A 55 2.24 -2.27 -3.05
C VAL A 55 3.74 -1.98 -3.00
N ASP A 56 4.57 -2.87 -3.53
CA ASP A 56 6.03 -2.67 -3.59
C ASP A 56 6.38 -1.46 -4.46
N THR A 57 5.69 -1.27 -5.58
CA THR A 57 5.88 -0.11 -6.46
C THR A 57 5.50 1.20 -5.79
N LEU A 58 4.37 1.24 -5.06
CA LEU A 58 3.94 2.41 -4.29
C LEU A 58 4.96 2.75 -3.20
N GLU A 59 5.53 1.73 -2.54
CA GLU A 59 6.56 1.91 -1.52
C GLU A 59 7.86 2.45 -2.13
N ALA A 60 8.35 1.81 -3.20
CA ALA A 60 9.57 2.20 -3.89
C ALA A 60 9.48 3.62 -4.47
N ARG A 61 8.28 4.08 -4.85
CA ARG A 61 8.02 5.43 -5.34
C ARG A 61 7.62 6.43 -4.25
N GLY A 62 7.56 6.02 -2.99
CA GLY A 62 7.30 6.88 -1.84
C GLY A 62 5.83 7.25 -1.59
N PHE A 63 4.89 6.67 -2.34
CA PHE A 63 3.46 6.88 -2.13
C PHE A 63 2.94 6.26 -0.83
N VAL A 64 3.58 5.19 -0.41
CA VAL A 64 3.42 4.59 0.92
C VAL A 64 4.80 4.45 1.55
N ARG A 65 4.90 4.67 2.86
CA ARG A 65 6.18 4.59 3.57
C ARG A 65 5.97 3.98 4.93
N PHE A 66 6.68 2.90 5.22
CA PHE A 66 6.75 2.39 6.58
C PHE A 66 7.59 3.33 7.44
N LEU A 67 7.06 3.73 8.61
CA LEU A 67 7.73 4.68 9.50
C LEU A 67 8.62 4.00 10.55
N GLY A 68 8.63 2.66 10.60
CA GLY A 68 9.56 1.86 11.41
C GLY A 68 10.76 1.34 10.62
N ASP A 69 11.59 0.53 11.27
CA ASP A 69 12.66 -0.25 10.62
C ASP A 69 12.15 -1.67 10.28
N PRO A 70 12.02 -2.05 8.99
CA PRO A 70 11.63 -3.40 8.60
C PRO A 70 12.61 -4.50 9.04
N ALA A 71 13.88 -4.16 9.30
CA ALA A 71 14.90 -5.11 9.74
C ALA A 71 14.81 -5.41 11.25
N GLU A 72 14.15 -4.54 12.02
CA GLU A 72 13.91 -4.76 13.44
C GLU A 72 12.65 -5.59 13.67
N ARG A 73 12.79 -6.75 14.34
CA ARG A 73 11.65 -7.62 14.68
C ARG A 73 10.64 -6.96 15.65
N SER A 74 11.03 -5.90 16.34
CA SER A 74 10.25 -5.30 17.45
C SER A 74 9.32 -4.16 17.03
N VAL A 75 9.27 -3.74 15.76
CA VAL A 75 8.40 -2.64 15.30
C VAL A 75 7.05 -3.15 14.78
N ALA A 76 6.43 -4.06 15.52
CA ALA A 76 5.16 -4.68 15.16
C ALA A 76 4.01 -3.66 15.01
N ASP A 77 4.13 -2.50 15.66
CA ASP A 77 3.09 -1.47 15.74
C ASP A 77 3.48 -0.15 15.06
N ALA A 78 4.61 -0.10 14.33
CA ALA A 78 4.97 1.13 13.62
C ALA A 78 3.94 1.45 12.51
N PRO A 79 3.56 2.71 12.35
CA PRO A 79 2.57 3.13 11.36
C PRO A 79 3.16 3.21 9.96
N TRP A 80 2.25 3.38 8.99
CA TRP A 80 2.56 3.70 7.60
C TRP A 80 2.12 5.13 7.30
N ASP A 81 2.97 5.90 6.62
CA ASP A 81 2.56 7.14 5.96
C ASP A 81 2.06 6.82 4.54
N ILE A 82 0.95 7.43 4.15
CA ILE A 82 0.31 7.24 2.84
C ILE A 82 -0.02 8.62 2.27
N SER A 83 0.72 8.99 1.24
CA SER A 83 0.70 10.32 0.65
C SER A 83 0.63 10.27 -0.87
N PRO A 84 -0.46 10.74 -1.50
CA PRO A 84 -0.56 10.83 -2.96
C PRO A 84 0.33 11.94 -3.56
N HIS A 85 1.01 12.71 -2.71
CA HIS A 85 1.86 13.85 -3.08
C HIS A 85 3.36 13.56 -2.99
N ALA A 86 3.74 12.28 -2.90
CA ALA A 86 5.11 11.83 -3.04
C ALA A 86 5.80 12.44 -4.28
#